data_AF-A0A1J5PAJ9-F1
#
_entry.id   AF-A0A1J5PAJ9-F1
#
_cell.length_a   1.000
_cell.length_b   1.000
_cell.length_c   1.000
_cell.angle_alpha   90.00
_cell.angle_beta   90.00
_cell.angle_gamma   90.00
#
_symmetry.space_group_name_H-M   'P 1'
#
loop_
_entity.id
_entity.type
_entity.pdbx_description
1 polymer ?
#
loop_
_entity_poly.entity_id
_entity_poly.type
_entity_poly.pdbx_seq_one_letter_code
_entity_poly.pdbx_strand_id
1 'polypeptide(L)'
;MEHVKKLDGRPKLKEGKRTKFISVRFTEDEYKDVAELEKQLGITKTDLIRMRILSDAKKTVFNSRELIKYLDSVGAEMGRIGNNINQLAKHANTLKLKGALNSVIIEQFNRLFEEYIHVQQQFEVSLRKIIRAMGV
;
A
#
# COMPACT_ATOMS: atom_id res chain seq x y z
N MET A 1 13.09 -8.42 57.43
CA MET A 1 13.58 -9.08 56.21
C MET A 1 12.57 -8.77 55.12
N GLU A 2 12.91 -7.87 54.20
CA GLU A 2 12.03 -7.46 53.10
C GLU A 2 11.91 -8.57 52.05
N HIS A 3 10.67 -8.89 51.65
CA HIS A 3 10.38 -9.82 50.57
C HIS A 3 10.60 -9.12 49.22
N VAL A 4 11.66 -9.48 48.51
CA VAL A 4 11.90 -9.05 47.13
C VAL A 4 10.85 -9.69 46.21
N LYS A 5 9.92 -8.88 45.70
CA LYS A 5 8.96 -9.28 44.65
C LYS A 5 9.72 -9.64 43.38
N LYS A 6 9.63 -10.89 42.93
CA LYS A 6 10.13 -11.32 41.63
C LYS A 6 9.38 -10.58 40.51
N LEU A 7 10.12 -9.97 39.60
CA LEU A 7 9.59 -9.32 38.40
C LEU A 7 8.99 -10.40 37.49
N ASP A 8 7.67 -10.55 37.55
CA ASP A 8 6.94 -11.48 36.68
C ASP A 8 7.01 -10.96 35.24
N GLY A 9 7.44 -11.83 34.31
CA GLY A 9 7.66 -11.48 32.91
C GLY A 9 6.38 -11.13 32.15
N ARG A 10 6.50 -10.99 30.82
CA ARG A 10 5.42 -10.60 29.90
C ARG A 10 4.11 -11.34 30.21
N PRO A 11 2.96 -10.64 30.32
CA PRO A 11 1.69 -11.23 30.73
C PRO A 11 1.30 -12.42 29.84
N LYS A 12 0.89 -13.52 30.48
CA LYS A 12 0.44 -14.75 29.79
C LYS A 12 -0.87 -14.45 29.05
N LEU A 13 -0.90 -14.69 27.73
CA LEU A 13 -2.14 -14.62 26.95
C LEU A 13 -3.17 -15.61 27.54
N LYS A 14 -4.35 -15.10 27.89
CA LYS A 14 -5.42 -15.86 28.55
C LYS A 14 -6.20 -16.75 27.58
N GLU A 15 -6.33 -16.36 26.31
CA GLU A 15 -7.03 -17.13 25.27
C GLU A 15 -6.37 -16.97 23.88
N GLY A 16 -6.65 -17.89 22.95
CA GLY A 16 -6.15 -17.85 21.57
C GLY A 16 -4.71 -18.36 21.36
N LYS A 17 -4.08 -18.94 22.39
CA LYS A 17 -2.73 -19.50 22.28
C LYS A 17 -2.72 -20.69 21.32
N ARG A 18 -1.87 -20.64 20.30
CA ARG A 18 -1.65 -21.74 19.35
C ARG A 18 -0.91 -22.88 20.08
N THR A 19 -1.64 -23.95 20.44
CA THR A 19 -1.11 -25.09 21.22
C THR A 19 -0.89 -26.36 20.40
N LYS A 20 -1.42 -26.42 19.18
CA LYS A 20 -1.28 -27.56 18.25
C LYS A 20 -0.27 -27.20 17.17
N PHE A 21 0.56 -28.18 16.79
CA PHE A 21 1.55 -28.05 15.72
C PHE A 21 1.40 -29.17 14.69
N ILE A 22 1.85 -28.91 13.48
CA ILE A 22 1.94 -29.87 12.38
C ILE A 22 3.41 -29.95 12.01
N SER A 23 4.01 -31.14 12.01
CA SER A 23 5.37 -31.37 11.54
C SER A 23 5.34 -31.86 10.09
N VAL A 24 6.13 -31.23 9.23
CA VAL A 24 6.30 -31.60 7.83
C VAL A 24 7.79 -31.63 7.53
N ARG A 25 8.23 -32.59 6.72
CA ARG A 25 9.61 -32.67 6.23
C ARG A 25 9.66 -32.08 4.83
N PHE A 26 10.67 -31.27 4.56
CA PHE A 26 10.95 -30.70 3.25
C PHE A 26 12.29 -31.25 2.77
N THR A 27 12.44 -31.41 1.47
CA THR A 27 13.74 -31.51 0.81
C THR A 27 14.47 -30.17 0.87
N GLU A 28 15.77 -30.15 0.60
CA GLU A 28 16.53 -28.90 0.66
C GLU A 28 16.06 -27.87 -0.37
N ASP A 29 15.65 -28.31 -1.56
CA ASP A 29 15.18 -27.38 -2.59
C ASP A 29 13.80 -26.82 -2.25
N GLU A 30 12.88 -27.63 -1.74
CA GLU A 30 11.60 -27.14 -1.22
C GLU A 30 11.78 -26.15 -0.05
N TYR A 31 12.77 -26.40 0.81
CA TYR A 31 13.06 -25.49 1.92
C TYR A 31 13.59 -24.13 1.42
N LYS A 32 14.47 -24.14 0.40
CA LYS A 32 14.96 -22.91 -0.24
C LYS A 32 13.81 -22.11 -0.83
N ASP A 33 12.88 -22.75 -1.53
CA ASP A 33 11.71 -22.09 -2.12
C ASP A 33 10.86 -21.40 -1.04
N VAL A 34 10.60 -22.09 0.08
CA VAL A 34 9.87 -21.51 1.21
C VAL A 34 10.62 -20.35 1.86
N ALA A 35 11.96 -20.45 1.95
CA ALA A 35 12.79 -19.38 2.51
C ALA A 35 12.86 -18.15 1.60
N GLU A 36 12.88 -18.34 0.29
CA GLU A 36 12.83 -17.25 -0.67
C GLU A 36 11.48 -16.55 -0.65
N LEU A 37 10.38 -17.30 -0.58
CA LEU A 37 9.02 -16.75 -0.43
C LEU A 37 8.88 -15.92 0.85
N GLU A 38 9.41 -16.39 1.99
CA GLU A 38 9.44 -15.59 3.23
C GLU A 38 10.17 -14.25 3.02
N LYS A 39 11.33 -14.26 2.35
CA LYS A 39 12.11 -13.05 2.10
C LYS A 39 11.39 -12.07 1.17
N GLN A 40 10.74 -12.58 0.13
CA GLN A 40 10.00 -11.78 -0.83
C GLN A 40 8.76 -11.14 -0.20
N LEU A 41 8.04 -11.89 0.63
CA LEU A 41 6.74 -11.51 1.16
C LEU A 41 6.82 -10.81 2.53
N GLY A 42 7.95 -10.91 3.23
CA GLY A 42 8.16 -10.29 4.55
C GLY A 42 7.32 -10.91 5.67
N ILE A 43 6.85 -12.15 5.49
CA ILE A 43 6.05 -12.90 6.47
C ILE A 43 6.78 -14.15 6.90
N THR A 44 6.57 -14.59 8.15
CA THR A 44 7.26 -15.78 8.67
C THR A 44 6.89 -17.04 7.89
N LYS A 45 7.81 -18.02 7.78
CA LYS A 45 7.49 -19.33 7.15
C LYS A 45 6.22 -19.97 7.75
N THR A 46 6.05 -19.86 9.06
CA THR A 46 4.88 -20.39 9.78
C THR A 46 3.58 -19.70 9.35
N ASP A 47 3.59 -18.37 9.25
CA ASP A 47 2.40 -17.63 8.81
C ASP A 47 2.15 -17.80 7.31
N LEU A 48 3.18 -17.95 6.48
CA LEU A 48 3.07 -18.32 5.06
C LEU A 48 2.35 -19.67 4.90
N ILE A 49 2.81 -20.71 5.60
CA ILE A 49 2.21 -22.04 5.58
C ILE A 49 0.76 -21.99 6.08
N ARG A 50 0.51 -21.31 7.20
CA ARG A 50 -0.84 -21.17 7.76
C ARG A 50 -1.77 -20.41 6.83
N MET A 51 -1.30 -19.33 6.21
CA MET A 51 -2.09 -18.55 5.27
C MET A 51 -2.46 -19.38 4.04
N ARG A 52 -1.52 -20.16 3.51
CA ARG A 52 -1.74 -21.02 2.33
C ARG A 52 -2.65 -22.22 2.61
N ILE A 53 -2.67 -22.72 3.85
CA ILE A 53 -3.50 -23.86 4.28
C ILE A 53 -4.90 -23.40 4.75
N LEU A 54 -5.00 -22.28 5.48
CA LEU A 54 -6.23 -21.84 6.15
C LEU A 54 -6.99 -20.75 5.38
N SER A 55 -6.31 -19.99 4.52
CA SER A 55 -7.02 -19.15 3.57
C SER A 55 -7.41 -20.06 2.43
N ASP A 56 -8.70 -20.08 2.10
CA ASP A 56 -9.18 -20.54 0.80
C ASP A 56 -8.19 -20.04 -0.26
N ALA A 57 -7.67 -20.93 -1.11
CA ALA A 57 -6.45 -20.76 -1.93
C ALA A 57 -6.44 -19.54 -2.90
N LYS A 58 -7.42 -18.63 -2.76
CA LYS A 58 -7.67 -17.38 -3.49
C LYS A 58 -7.08 -16.12 -2.84
N LYS A 59 -6.55 -16.14 -1.61
CA LYS A 59 -5.78 -14.98 -1.10
C LYS A 59 -4.40 -14.98 -1.73
N THR A 60 -4.31 -14.39 -2.92
CA THR A 60 -3.06 -14.08 -3.62
C THR A 60 -2.10 -13.44 -2.64
N VAL A 61 -0.96 -14.09 -2.43
CA VAL A 61 0.08 -13.57 -1.56
C VAL A 61 0.84 -12.50 -2.36
N PHE A 62 0.39 -11.25 -2.24
CA PHE A 62 1.05 -10.13 -2.90
C PHE A 62 2.36 -9.80 -2.17
N ASN A 63 3.42 -9.52 -2.93
CA ASN A 63 4.59 -8.83 -2.40
C ASN A 63 4.18 -7.39 -2.06
N SER A 64 3.61 -7.20 -0.87
CA SER A 64 3.11 -5.90 -0.42
C SER A 64 4.18 -4.82 -0.45
N ARG A 65 5.45 -5.19 -0.26
CA ARG A 65 6.58 -4.25 -0.30
C ARG A 65 6.81 -3.71 -1.70
N GLU A 66 6.78 -4.57 -2.70
CA GLU A 66 6.98 -4.15 -4.09
C GLU A 66 5.78 -3.36 -4.61
N LEU A 67 4.57 -3.77 -4.26
CA LEU A 67 3.35 -3.03 -4.61
C LEU A 67 3.33 -1.64 -3.97
N ILE A 68 3.69 -1.50 -2.69
CA ILE A 68 3.80 -0.18 -2.04
C ILE A 68 4.81 0.71 -2.77
N LYS A 69 5.96 0.18 -3.21
CA LYS A 69 6.93 0.96 -4.00
C LYS A 69 6.33 1.46 -5.32
N TYR A 70 5.57 0.62 -6.02
CA TYR A 70 4.88 1.06 -7.24
C TYR A 70 3.84 2.13 -6.92
N LEU A 71 3.06 1.97 -5.85
CA LEU A 71 2.09 2.98 -5.40
C LEU A 71 2.76 4.32 -5.05
N ASP A 72 3.89 4.31 -4.35
CA ASP A 72 4.68 5.50 -4.04
C ASP A 72 5.18 6.19 -5.31
N SER A 73 5.66 5.42 -6.29
CA SER A 73 6.11 5.97 -7.58
C SER A 73 4.99 6.68 -8.33
N VAL A 74 3.77 6.10 -8.32
CA VAL A 74 2.61 6.72 -8.94
C VAL A 74 2.19 7.98 -8.17
N GLY A 75 2.21 7.95 -6.84
CA GLY A 75 1.98 9.13 -6.00
C GLY A 75 2.95 10.27 -6.30
N ALA A 76 4.23 9.96 -6.53
CA ALA A 76 5.26 10.95 -6.89
C ALA A 76 5.02 11.57 -8.28
N GLU A 77 4.59 10.79 -9.28
CA GLU A 77 4.19 11.32 -10.59
C GLU A 77 2.96 12.23 -10.47
N MET A 78 1.96 11.85 -9.66
CA MET A 78 0.78 12.68 -9.40
C MET A 78 1.16 14.02 -8.76
N GLY A 79 2.11 14.02 -7.81
CA GLY A 79 2.66 15.24 -7.22
C GLY A 79 3.34 16.15 -8.26
N ARG A 80 4.06 15.58 -9.23
CA ARG A 80 4.65 16.34 -10.35
C ARG A 80 3.59 16.93 -11.26
N ILE A 81 2.52 16.20 -11.57
CA ILE A 81 1.39 16.72 -12.34
C ILE A 81 0.75 17.90 -11.61
N GLY A 82 0.53 17.80 -10.30
CA GLY A 82 0.02 18.90 -9.46
C GLY A 82 0.91 20.15 -9.51
N ASN A 83 2.23 19.98 -9.50
CA ASN A 83 3.17 21.09 -9.65
C ASN A 83 3.06 21.76 -11.03
N ASN A 84 2.91 20.98 -12.10
CA ASN A 84 2.72 21.52 -13.46
C ASN A 84 1.41 22.31 -13.55
N ILE A 85 0.32 21.80 -12.98
CA ILE A 85 -0.96 22.51 -12.90
C ILE A 85 -0.81 23.84 -12.18
N ASN A 86 -0.09 23.87 -11.05
CA ASN A 86 0.13 25.11 -10.30
C ASN A 86 0.96 26.12 -11.09
N GLN A 87 1.94 25.67 -11.88
CA GLN A 87 2.70 26.54 -12.79
C GLN A 87 1.80 27.12 -13.88
N LEU A 88 0.96 26.28 -14.51
CA LEU A 88 -0.02 26.73 -15.51
C LEU A 88 -0.97 27.78 -14.92
N ALA A 89 -1.47 27.56 -13.69
CA ALA A 89 -2.32 28.53 -13.00
C ALA A 89 -1.61 29.86 -12.75
N LYS A 90 -0.34 29.86 -12.33
CA LYS A 90 0.47 31.08 -12.16
C LYS A 90 0.68 31.81 -13.49
N HIS A 91 0.97 31.09 -14.56
CA HIS A 91 1.12 31.66 -15.90
C HIS A 91 -0.19 32.27 -16.41
N ALA A 92 -1.31 31.56 -16.24
CA ALA A 92 -2.63 32.06 -16.59
C ALA A 92 -2.99 33.34 -15.82
N ASN A 93 -2.70 33.39 -14.51
CA ASN A 93 -2.89 34.62 -13.71
C ASN A 93 -2.03 35.79 -14.23
N THR A 94 -0.79 35.52 -14.65
CA THR A 94 0.09 36.54 -15.23
C THR A 94 -0.46 37.05 -16.57
N LEU A 95 -0.96 36.16 -17.43
CA LEU A 95 -1.58 36.52 -18.72
C LEU A 95 -2.89 37.30 -18.52
N LYS A 96 -3.68 36.95 -17.50
CA LYS A 96 -4.89 37.67 -17.11
C LYS A 96 -4.59 39.13 -16.76
N LEU A 97 -3.55 39.37 -15.96
CA LEU A 97 -3.12 40.73 -15.59
C LEU A 97 -2.63 41.55 -16.79
N LYS A 98 -2.09 40.88 -17.82
CA LYS A 98 -1.65 41.51 -19.07
C LYS A 98 -2.75 41.71 -20.10
N GLY A 99 -3.99 41.31 -19.80
CA GLY A 99 -5.12 41.35 -20.74
C GLY A 99 -4.97 40.43 -21.95
N ALA A 100 -4.02 39.48 -21.92
CA ALA A 100 -3.66 38.61 -23.03
C ALA A 100 -4.28 37.20 -22.91
N LEU A 101 -5.25 37.03 -22.00
CA LEU A 101 -5.86 35.73 -21.74
C LEU A 101 -7.05 35.51 -22.67
N ASN A 102 -7.00 34.45 -23.48
CA ASN A 102 -8.09 34.06 -24.35
C ASN A 102 -9.16 33.28 -23.57
N SER A 103 -10.40 33.78 -23.56
CA SER A 103 -11.52 33.17 -22.83
C SER A 103 -11.86 31.77 -23.32
N VAL A 104 -11.81 31.52 -24.63
CA VAL A 104 -12.10 30.21 -25.23
C VAL A 104 -11.10 29.15 -24.77
N ILE A 105 -9.81 29.52 -24.69
CA ILE A 105 -8.75 28.63 -24.20
C ILE A 105 -8.99 28.28 -22.73
N ILE A 106 -9.43 29.24 -21.92
CA ILE A 106 -9.68 29.01 -20.49
C ILE A 106 -10.90 28.13 -20.26
N GLU A 107 -11.97 28.33 -21.02
CA GLU A 107 -13.15 27.46 -20.96
C GLU A 107 -12.81 26.02 -21.35
N GLN A 108 -12.03 25.83 -22.42
CA GLN A 108 -11.58 24.50 -22.83
C GLN A 108 -10.66 23.86 -21.79
N PHE A 109 -9.74 24.64 -21.22
CA PHE A 109 -8.85 24.17 -20.15
C PHE A 109 -9.65 23.73 -18.92
N ASN A 110 -10.61 24.54 -18.46
CA ASN A 110 -11.44 24.22 -17.30
C ASN A 110 -12.23 22.93 -17.51
N ARG A 111 -12.78 22.70 -18.71
CA ARG A 111 -13.46 21.44 -19.05
C ARG A 111 -12.52 20.23 -18.94
N LEU A 112 -11.35 20.30 -19.55
CA LEU A 112 -10.35 19.22 -19.47
C LEU A 112 -9.88 19.02 -18.02
N PHE A 113 -9.82 20.09 -17.24
CA PHE A 113 -9.41 20.04 -15.84
C PHE A 113 -10.46 19.38 -14.95
N GLU A 114 -11.74 19.63 -15.19
CA GLU A 114 -12.84 18.91 -14.54
C GLU A 114 -12.81 17.41 -14.86
N GLU A 115 -12.59 17.04 -16.13
CA GLU A 115 -12.42 15.65 -16.54
C GLU A 115 -11.22 15.00 -15.84
N TYR A 116 -10.08 15.70 -15.78
CA TYR A 116 -8.91 15.25 -15.05
C TYR A 116 -9.18 15.01 -13.56
N ILE A 117 -9.86 15.94 -12.89
CA ILE A 117 -10.24 15.80 -11.47
C ILE A 117 -11.12 14.55 -11.28
N HIS A 118 -12.08 14.32 -12.17
CA HIS A 118 -12.93 13.14 -12.10
C HIS A 118 -12.12 11.84 -12.21
N VAL A 119 -11.21 11.76 -13.18
CA VAL A 119 -10.32 10.60 -13.36
C VAL A 119 -9.41 10.41 -12.16
N GLN A 120 -8.84 11.49 -11.60
CA GLN A 120 -8.01 11.44 -10.40
C GLN A 120 -8.78 10.87 -9.21
N GLN A 121 -10.02 11.30 -8.98
CA GLN A 121 -10.85 10.78 -7.88
C GLN A 121 -11.16 9.29 -8.04
N GLN A 122 -11.47 8.83 -9.26
CA GLN A 122 -11.68 7.41 -9.53
C GLN A 122 -10.41 6.60 -9.29
N PHE A 123 -9.26 7.15 -9.67
CA PHE A 123 -7.96 6.56 -9.40
C PHE A 123 -7.70 6.42 -7.90
N GLU A 124 -7.90 7.46 -7.09
CA GLU A 124 -7.75 7.41 -5.63
C GLU A 124 -8.68 6.39 -4.96
N VAL A 125 -9.94 6.32 -5.39
CA VAL A 125 -10.90 5.32 -4.91
C VAL A 125 -10.40 3.91 -5.22
N SER A 126 -9.85 3.70 -6.42
CA SER A 126 -9.32 2.40 -6.84
C SER A 126 -8.10 2.00 -6.01
N LEU A 127 -7.15 2.93 -5.79
CA LEU A 127 -6.02 2.70 -4.89
C LEU A 127 -6.46 2.36 -3.47
N ARG A 128 -7.45 3.08 -2.93
CA ARG A 128 -8.00 2.79 -1.60
C ARG A 128 -8.62 1.40 -1.51
N LYS A 129 -9.31 0.94 -2.56
CA LYS A 129 -9.85 -0.43 -2.63
C LYS A 129 -8.72 -1.47 -2.62
N ILE A 130 -7.63 -1.23 -3.35
CA ILE A 130 -6.44 -2.10 -3.36
C ILE A 130 -5.83 -2.17 -1.96
N ILE A 131 -5.57 -1.04 -1.32
CA ILE A 131 -4.99 -0.99 0.04
C ILE A 131 -5.88 -1.75 1.04
N ARG A 132 -7.19 -1.54 1.01
CA ARG A 132 -8.14 -2.25 1.89
C ARG A 132 -8.16 -3.76 1.62
N ALA A 133 -8.10 -4.17 0.36
CA ALA A 133 -8.06 -5.59 -0.01
C ALA A 133 -6.77 -6.28 0.48
N MET A 134 -5.69 -5.52 0.67
CA MET A 134 -4.43 -6.01 1.22
C MET A 134 -4.44 -6.20 2.75
N GLY A 135 -5.49 -5.75 3.45
CA GLY A 135 -5.63 -5.95 4.89
C GLY A 135 -4.76 -5.05 5.76
N VAL A 136 -4.40 -3.85 5.27
CA VAL A 136 -3.89 -2.74 6.09
C VAL A 136 -5.06 -1.91 6.63
#